data_AF-A0A7C9ED44-F1
#
_entry.id   AF-A0A7C9ED44-F1
#
_cell.length_a   1.000
_cell.length_b   1.000
_cell.length_c   1.000
_cell.angle_alpha   90.00
_cell.angle_beta   90.00
_cell.angle_gamma   90.00
#
_symmetry.space_group_name_H-M   'P 1'
#
loop_
_entity.id
_entity.type
_entity.pdbx_description
1 polymer ?
#
loop_
_entity_poly.entity_id
_entity_poly.type
_entity_poly.pdbx_seq_one_letter_code
_entity_poly.pdbx_strand_id
1 'polypeptide(L)'
;MVAHLKHQSTMKKLPILPLFMTTFSLLLTSSVVSPSSIHDLLKSQGLPGGLFPKNVKSYTLGEDGLLEVYLGQPCEARFESLVRFDSVVRANLSYGGLIGVEGLTQEELFLWLPVKDI
;
A
#
# COMPACT_ATOMS: atom_id res chain seq x y z
N MET A 1 -28.11 -66.86 -4.89
CA MET A 1 -27.90 -66.01 -6.08
C MET A 1 -29.11 -65.10 -6.23
N VAL A 2 -28.84 -63.80 -6.14
CA VAL A 2 -29.55 -62.64 -6.72
C VAL A 2 -31.08 -62.57 -6.60
N ALA A 3 -31.50 -61.71 -5.67
CA ALA A 3 -32.85 -61.16 -5.58
C ALA A 3 -33.11 -60.17 -6.73
N HIS A 4 -34.20 -60.37 -7.47
CA HIS A 4 -34.78 -59.36 -8.37
C HIS A 4 -35.79 -58.53 -7.57
N LEU A 5 -35.42 -57.28 -7.26
CA LEU A 5 -36.28 -56.33 -6.55
C LEU A 5 -37.09 -55.47 -7.53
N LYS A 6 -38.38 -55.37 -7.22
CA LYS A 6 -39.46 -54.68 -7.92
C LYS A 6 -39.22 -53.18 -8.09
N HIS A 7 -39.60 -52.73 -9.28
CA HIS A 7 -39.97 -51.38 -9.64
C HIS A 7 -41.30 -50.98 -8.97
N GLN A 8 -41.35 -49.90 -8.17
CA GLN A 8 -42.50 -48.99 -8.13
C GLN A 8 -42.28 -47.69 -7.31
N SER A 9 -42.71 -46.58 -7.92
CA SER A 9 -43.37 -45.37 -7.37
C SER A 9 -42.75 -44.62 -6.18
N THR A 10 -42.64 -43.28 -6.27
CA THR A 10 -43.61 -42.31 -5.72
C THR A 10 -43.03 -40.88 -5.80
N MET A 11 -43.81 -39.92 -6.33
CA MET A 11 -43.50 -38.47 -6.39
C MET A 11 -43.15 -37.86 -5.02
N LYS A 12 -42.15 -36.96 -4.97
CA LYS A 12 -42.04 -35.94 -3.90
C LYS A 12 -41.52 -34.61 -4.47
N LYS A 13 -42.35 -33.57 -4.38
CA LYS A 13 -42.03 -32.16 -4.61
C LYS A 13 -40.86 -31.73 -3.70
N LEU A 14 -39.94 -30.89 -4.19
CA LEU A 14 -38.90 -30.20 -3.39
C LEU A 14 -38.64 -28.81 -4.00
N PRO A 15 -38.10 -27.83 -3.26
CA PRO A 15 -38.88 -26.74 -2.70
C PRO A 15 -38.27 -25.38 -3.08
N ILE A 16 -38.88 -24.34 -2.52
CA ILE A 16 -38.64 -22.91 -2.71
C ILE A 16 -37.26 -22.47 -2.18
N LEU A 17 -36.68 -21.48 -2.89
CA LEU A 17 -35.47 -20.64 -2.71
C LEU A 17 -34.90 -20.48 -1.28
N PRO A 18 -33.59 -20.17 -1.16
CA PRO A 18 -33.27 -18.81 -0.69
C PRO A 18 -32.13 -18.11 -1.47
N LEU A 19 -32.40 -16.84 -1.75
CA LEU A 19 -31.46 -15.78 -2.14
C LEU A 19 -30.34 -15.72 -1.09
N PHE A 20 -29.18 -16.32 -1.37
CA PHE A 20 -28.05 -16.26 -0.46
C PHE A 20 -27.39 -14.88 -0.57
N MET A 21 -27.85 -14.00 0.33
CA MET A 21 -27.22 -12.75 0.73
C MET A 21 -25.76 -12.99 1.16
N THR A 22 -24.81 -12.93 0.23
CA THR A 22 -23.42 -12.66 0.61
C THR A 22 -23.21 -11.16 0.56
N THR A 23 -23.65 -10.49 1.63
CA THR A 23 -23.10 -9.17 1.97
C THR A 23 -21.63 -9.38 2.29
N PHE A 24 -20.76 -9.16 1.30
CA PHE A 24 -19.33 -9.03 1.51
C PHE A 24 -19.13 -7.73 2.30
N SER A 25 -19.25 -7.83 3.61
CA SER A 25 -18.97 -6.72 4.51
C SER A 25 -17.45 -6.52 4.49
N LEU A 26 -16.98 -5.69 3.55
CA LEU A 26 -15.67 -5.07 3.63
C LEU A 26 -15.67 -4.21 4.89
N LEU A 27 -15.26 -4.81 6.00
CA LEU A 27 -14.77 -4.08 7.14
C LEU A 27 -13.44 -3.46 6.70
N LEU A 28 -13.50 -2.23 6.18
CA LEU A 28 -12.32 -1.36 6.13
C LEU A 28 -12.01 -1.00 7.59
N THR A 29 -11.26 -1.86 8.25
CA THR A 29 -10.61 -1.51 9.51
C THR A 29 -9.44 -0.60 9.16
N SER A 30 -9.70 0.69 8.99
CA SER A 30 -8.64 1.69 8.89
C SER A 30 -7.83 1.64 10.19
N SER A 31 -6.65 1.04 10.15
CA SER A 31 -5.69 1.11 11.23
C SER A 31 -5.22 2.55 11.33
N VAL A 32 -5.81 3.30 12.27
CA VAL A 32 -5.31 4.61 12.69
C VAL A 32 -3.99 4.35 13.40
N VAL A 33 -2.91 4.32 12.63
CA VAL A 33 -1.54 4.37 13.14
C VAL A 33 -1.42 5.69 13.90
N SER A 34 -1.11 5.60 15.20
CA SER A 34 -0.73 6.73 16.03
C SER A 34 0.32 7.58 15.29
N PRO A 35 0.34 8.92 15.46
CA PRO A 35 1.19 9.80 14.65
C PRO A 35 2.66 9.65 15.05
N SER A 36 3.26 8.50 14.73
CA SER A 36 4.70 8.35 14.65
C SER A 36 5.17 9.24 13.50
N SER A 37 6.27 9.97 13.72
CA SER A 37 6.84 10.77 12.66
C SER A 37 7.15 9.87 11.45
N ILE A 38 7.11 10.41 10.23
CA ILE A 38 7.59 9.68 9.04
C ILE A 38 9.00 9.13 9.29
N HIS A 39 9.84 9.87 10.05
CA HIS A 39 11.19 9.45 10.41
C HIS A 39 11.21 8.18 11.28
N ASP A 40 10.18 7.95 12.10
CA ASP A 40 10.07 6.76 12.95
C ASP A 40 9.45 5.59 12.18
N LEU A 41 8.49 5.86 11.28
CA LEU A 41 7.99 4.87 10.33
C LEU A 41 9.14 4.29 9.50
N LEU A 42 10.00 5.14 8.93
CA LEU A 42 11.14 4.70 8.13
C LEU A 42 12.09 3.82 8.94
N LYS A 43 12.46 4.23 10.17
CA LYS A 43 13.30 3.40 11.06
C LYS A 43 12.67 2.05 11.35
N SER A 44 11.35 2.00 11.56
CA SER A 44 10.63 0.73 11.81
C SER A 44 10.69 -0.23 10.62
N GLN A 45 10.81 0.32 9.41
CA GLN A 45 11.01 -0.43 8.16
C GLN A 45 12.49 -0.61 7.80
N GLY A 46 13.43 -0.39 8.72
CA GLY A 46 14.86 -0.57 8.45
C GLY A 46 15.49 0.53 7.58
N LEU A 47 14.78 1.61 7.29
CA LEU A 47 15.27 2.76 6.54
C LEU A 47 15.87 3.83 7.46
N PRO A 48 16.84 4.63 6.98
CA PRO A 48 17.32 5.79 7.73
C PRO A 48 16.19 6.79 7.99
N GLY A 49 16.04 7.21 9.24
CA GLY A 49 15.03 8.22 9.59
C GLY A 49 15.25 9.57 8.89
N GLY A 50 16.46 9.88 8.45
CA GLY A 50 16.82 11.13 7.76
C GLY A 50 16.59 11.14 6.25
N LEU A 51 15.92 10.14 5.69
CA LEU A 51 15.74 10.02 4.24
C LEU A 51 14.89 11.15 3.64
N PHE A 52 13.91 11.65 4.41
CA PHE A 52 13.10 12.81 4.05
C PHE A 52 13.54 14.07 4.81
N PRO A 53 13.39 15.27 4.21
CA PRO A 53 13.67 16.53 4.85
C PRO A 53 12.71 16.83 6.02
N LYS A 54 13.07 17.78 6.87
CA LYS A 54 12.29 18.13 8.08
C LYS A 54 10.97 18.87 7.77
N ASN A 55 10.77 19.34 6.55
CA ASN A 55 9.59 20.13 6.13
C ASN A 55 8.40 19.26 5.69
N VAL A 56 8.40 17.97 6.01
CA VAL A 56 7.23 17.08 5.85
C VAL A 56 6.07 17.60 6.69
N LYS A 57 4.90 17.74 6.07
CA LYS A 57 3.66 18.18 6.71
C LYS A 57 2.83 17.00 7.21
N SER A 58 2.72 15.97 6.39
CA SER A 58 1.96 14.75 6.69
C SER A 58 2.43 13.62 5.78
N TYR A 59 2.03 12.41 6.12
CA TYR A 59 2.16 11.25 5.24
C TYR A 59 0.93 10.37 5.37
N THR A 60 0.71 9.52 4.38
CA THR A 60 -0.27 8.43 4.41
C THR A 60 0.42 7.14 4.01
N LEU A 61 0.05 6.04 4.64
CA LEU A 61 0.50 4.70 4.27
C LEU A 61 -0.73 3.83 4.02
N GLY A 62 -0.90 3.38 2.79
CA GLY A 62 -1.93 2.43 2.39
C GLY A 62 -1.64 1.02 2.88
N GLU A 63 -2.69 0.20 2.97
CA GLU A 63 -2.56 -1.23 3.32
C GLU A 63 -1.77 -2.03 2.26
N ASP A 64 -1.72 -1.51 1.03
CA ASP A 64 -0.94 -2.03 -0.11
C ASP A 64 0.54 -1.63 -0.07
N GLY A 65 0.97 -0.90 0.97
CA GLY A 65 2.32 -0.39 1.12
C GLY A 65 2.57 0.94 0.39
N LEU A 66 1.56 1.54 -0.25
CA LEU A 66 1.72 2.84 -0.90
C LEU A 66 1.92 3.94 0.15
N LEU A 67 3.13 4.48 0.19
CA LEU A 67 3.52 5.63 1.00
C LEU A 67 3.40 6.91 0.18
N GLU A 68 2.65 7.89 0.69
CA GLU A 68 2.62 9.25 0.15
C GLU A 68 3.09 10.23 1.21
N VAL A 69 4.09 11.04 0.88
CA VAL A 69 4.68 12.04 1.77
C VAL A 69 4.38 13.42 1.21
N TYR A 70 3.76 14.26 2.04
CA TYR A 70 3.33 15.61 1.67
C TYR A 70 4.26 16.64 2.29
N LEU A 71 5.01 17.35 1.45
CA LEU A 71 5.90 18.44 1.85
C LEU A 71 5.16 19.77 1.70
N GLY A 72 5.54 20.77 2.50
CA GLY A 72 4.91 22.09 2.43
C GLY A 72 5.14 22.82 1.09
N GLN A 73 6.22 22.50 0.40
CA GLN A 73 6.62 23.03 -0.90
C GLN A 73 7.75 22.17 -1.47
N PRO A 74 8.00 22.19 -2.79
CA PRO A 74 9.16 21.54 -3.37
C PRO A 74 10.44 22.10 -2.76
N CYS A 75 11.43 21.25 -2.54
CA CYS A 75 12.70 21.68 -1.94
C CYS A 75 13.85 20.79 -2.40
N GLU A 76 15.07 21.29 -2.23
CA GLU A 76 16.28 20.56 -2.55
C GLU A 76 17.05 20.25 -1.27
N ALA A 77 17.55 19.03 -1.17
CA ALA A 77 18.42 18.58 -0.09
C ALA A 77 19.73 18.07 -0.67
N ARG A 78 20.83 18.36 0.02
CA ARG A 78 22.17 17.94 -0.40
C ARG A 78 22.57 16.69 0.38
N PHE A 79 22.78 15.60 -0.33
CA PHE A 79 23.36 14.36 0.17
C PHE A 79 24.74 14.19 -0.48
N GLU A 80 25.02 13.05 -1.12
CA GLU A 80 26.19 12.89 -2.01
C GLU A 80 26.05 13.73 -3.28
N SER A 81 24.82 13.87 -3.78
CA SER A 81 24.47 14.86 -4.80
C SER A 81 23.21 15.65 -4.40
N LEU A 82 22.79 16.59 -5.25
CA LEU A 82 21.61 17.39 -5.01
C LEU A 82 20.36 16.57 -5.35
N VAL A 83 19.45 16.42 -4.40
CA VAL A 83 18.18 15.74 -4.58
C VAL A 83 17.05 16.74 -4.43
N ARG A 84 16.17 16.78 -5.43
CA ARG A 84 14.98 17.62 -5.47
C ARG A 84 13.76 16.77 -5.13
N PHE A 85 13.01 17.28 -4.16
CA PHE A 85 11.76 16.74 -3.67
C PHE A 85 10.63 17.61 -4.19
N ASP A 86 9.63 16.98 -4.80
CA ASP A 86 8.37 17.62 -5.13
C ASP A 86 7.50 17.77 -3.87
N SER A 87 6.38 18.51 -3.99
CA SER A 87 5.44 18.69 -2.87
C SER A 87 4.79 17.38 -2.41
N VAL A 88 4.72 16.39 -3.30
CA VAL A 88 4.18 15.05 -3.00
C VAL A 88 5.16 14.03 -3.53
N VAL A 89 5.62 13.15 -2.65
CA VAL A 89 6.49 12.02 -2.99
C VAL A 89 5.73 10.73 -2.75
N ARG A 90 5.77 9.80 -3.71
CA ARG A 90 5.04 8.53 -3.64
C ARG A 90 6.01 7.38 -3.84
N ALA A 91 5.83 6.29 -3.10
CA ALA A 91 6.61 5.06 -3.28
C ALA A 91 5.90 3.88 -2.64
N ASN A 92 6.23 2.66 -3.05
CA ASN A 92 5.87 1.47 -2.29
C ASN A 92 6.91 1.23 -1.19
N LEU A 93 6.48 1.24 0.07
CA LEU A 93 7.32 1.05 1.24
C LEU A 93 7.50 -0.44 1.52
N SER A 94 8.75 -0.88 1.53
CA SER A 94 9.15 -2.24 1.88
C SER A 94 10.22 -2.22 2.97
N TYR A 95 10.50 -3.37 3.58
CA TYR A 95 11.58 -3.45 4.56
C TYR A 95 12.92 -3.15 3.88
N GLY A 96 13.56 -2.08 4.32
CA GLY A 96 14.86 -1.61 3.85
C GLY A 96 14.82 -0.77 2.58
N GLY A 97 13.64 -0.46 2.01
CA GLY A 97 13.60 0.23 0.73
C GLY A 97 12.29 0.92 0.36
N LEU A 98 12.40 1.87 -0.58
CA LEU A 98 11.29 2.54 -1.28
C LEU A 98 11.36 2.15 -2.76
N ILE A 99 10.29 1.55 -3.28
CA ILE A 99 10.23 1.04 -4.66
C ILE A 99 9.29 1.91 -5.49
N GLY A 100 9.66 2.18 -6.75
CA GLY A 100 8.81 2.95 -7.66
C GLY A 100 8.60 4.38 -7.18
N VAL A 101 9.68 5.04 -6.81
CA VAL A 101 9.68 6.40 -6.26
C VAL A 101 9.25 7.41 -7.32
N GLU A 102 8.27 8.24 -6.98
CA GLU A 102 7.80 9.39 -7.76
C GLU A 102 7.97 10.68 -6.96
N GLY A 103 8.28 11.78 -7.65
CA GLY A 103 8.48 13.09 -7.01
C GLY A 103 9.87 13.30 -6.41
N LEU A 104 10.83 12.40 -6.67
CA LEU A 104 12.25 12.59 -6.37
C LEU A 104 13.08 12.61 -7.66
N THR A 105 13.91 13.63 -7.80
CA THR A 105 14.91 13.72 -8.87
C THR A 105 16.27 14.03 -8.27
N GLN A 106 17.32 13.45 -8.84
CA GLN A 106 18.69 13.63 -8.41
C GLN A 106 19.50 14.29 -9.52
N GLU A 107 20.42 15.17 -9.15
CA GLU A 107 21.37 15.75 -10.08
C GLU A 107 22.52 14.78 -10.34
N GLU A 108 22.67 14.37 -11.60
CA GLU A 108 23.77 13.57 -12.12
C GLU A 108 24.35 14.25 -13.36
N LEU A 109 25.66 14.48 -13.40
CA LEU A 109 26.34 15.09 -14.56
C LEU A 109 25.62 16.35 -15.08
N PHE A 110 25.09 17.18 -14.17
CA PHE A 110 24.32 18.41 -14.46
C PHE A 110 22.91 18.18 -15.05
N LEU A 111 22.40 16.95 -15.02
CA LEU A 111 21.05 16.56 -15.46
C LEU A 111 20.22 16.11 -14.26
N TRP A 112 18.93 16.44 -14.25
CA TRP A 112 17.97 15.92 -13.27
C TRP A 112 17.37 14.60 -13.74
N LEU A 113 17.66 13.52 -13.03
CA LEU A 113 17.18 12.18 -13.36
C LEU A 113 16.24 11.67 -12.26
N PRO A 114 15.14 10.98 -12.59
CA PRO A 114 14.23 10.45 -11.59
C PRO A 114 14.88 9.34 -10.78
N VAL A 115 14.62 9.30 -9.48
CA VAL A 115 15.01 8.16 -8.62
C VAL A 115 13.97 7.06 -8.80
N LYS A 116 14.39 5.80 -8.93
CA LYS A 116 13.47 4.67 -9.16
C LYS A 116 13.26 3.90 -7.87
N ASP A 117 14.35 3.59 -7.17
CA ASP A 117 14.36 2.83 -5.94
C ASP A 117 15.42 3.37 -4.99
N ILE A 118 15.21 3.16 -3.68
CA ILE A 118 16.09 3.57 -2.58
C ILE A 118 16.18 2.42 -1.58
#